data_AF-A0A830BGZ3-F1
#
_entry.id   AF-A0A830BGZ3-F1
#
_cell.length_a   1.000
_cell.length_b   1.000
_cell.length_c   1.000
_cell.angle_alpha   90.00
_cell.angle_beta   90.00
_cell.angle_gamma   90.00
#
_symmetry.space_group_name_H-M   'P 1'
#
loop_
_entity.id
_entity.type
_entity.pdbx_description
1 polymer ?
#
loop_
_entity_poly.entity_id
_entity_poly.type
_entity_poly.pdbx_seq_one_letter_code
_entity_poly.pdbx_strand_id
1 'polypeptide(L)' 'MIRFVVPLHFLKNPLFQQLLDKAAEEHGFHDTNRITLPCDVAIFQSLVAILSE' A
#
# COMPACT_ATOMS: atom_id res chain seq x y z
N MET A 1 -3.01 -7.42 -14.93
CA MET A 1 -2.17 -7.07 -13.78
C MET A 1 -1.93 -5.57 -13.81
N ILE A 2 -2.48 -4.81 -12.86
CA ILE A 2 -2.32 -3.35 -12.80
C ILE A 2 -1.06 -3.04 -12.00
N ARG A 3 -0.23 -2.11 -12.47
CA ARG A 3 0.97 -1.67 -11.76
C ARG A 3 0.81 -0.19 -11.42
N PHE A 4 1.11 0.15 -10.16
CA PHE A 4 1.11 1.52 -9.68
C PHE A 4 2.53 1.94 -9.35
N VAL A 5 2.87 3.18 -9.67
CA VAL A 5 4.11 3.81 -9.24
C VAL A 5 3.71 4.90 -8.25
N VAL A 6 4.22 4.81 -7.03
CA VAL A 6 3.95 5.78 -5.96
C VAL A 6 5.25 6.43 -5.50
N PRO A 7 5.24 7.72 -5.13
CA PRO A 7 6.39 8.35 -4.51
C PRO A 7 6.77 7.67 -3.18
N LEU A 8 8.07 7.54 -2.90
CA LEU A 8 8.54 6.92 -1.66
C LEU A 8 8.07 7.65 -0.39
N HIS A 9 7.75 8.94 -0.48
CA HIS A 9 7.25 9.68 0.68
C HIS A 9 5.85 9.22 1.14
N PHE A 10 5.08 8.56 0.27
CA PHE A 10 3.77 8.00 0.65
C PHE A 10 3.93 6.91 1.70
N LEU A 11 5.05 6.17 1.65
CA LEU A 11 5.36 5.14 2.65
C LEU A 11 5.48 5.74 4.06
N LYS A 12 5.75 7.05 4.20
CA LYS A 12 5.81 7.72 5.51
C LYS A 12 4.46 8.23 5.98
N ASN A 13 3.43 8.20 5.14
CA ASN A 13 2.11 8.66 5.52
C ASN A 13 1.46 7.64 6.48
N PRO A 14 0.85 8.07 7.59
CA PRO A 14 0.26 7.17 8.58
C PRO A 14 -0.88 6.30 8.03
N LEU A 15 -1.61 6.75 7.00
CA LEU A 15 -2.63 5.93 6.36
C LEU A 15 -2.01 4.79 5.54
N PHE A 16 -0.91 5.08 4.84
CA PHE A 16 -0.19 4.07 4.07
C PHE A 16 0.53 3.09 5.00
N GLN A 17 1.11 3.56 6.10
CA GLN A 17 1.70 2.70 7.13
C GLN A 17 0.67 1.74 7.73
N GLN A 18 -0.51 2.23 8.12
CA GLN A 18 -1.59 1.35 8.61
C GLN A 18 -2.00 0.28 7.60
N LEU A 19 -2.01 0.60 6.31
CA LEU A 19 -2.28 -0.39 5.26
C LEU A 19 -1.17 -1.44 5.16
N LEU A 20 0.10 -1.03 5.31
CA LEU A 20 1.24 -1.93 5.32
C LEU A 20 1.29 -2.80 6.58
N ASP A 21 0.91 -2.26 7.74
CA ASP A 21 0.83 -3.02 8.98
C ASP A 21 -0.22 -4.13 8.86
N LYS A 22 -1.42 -3.81 8.37
CA LYS A 22 -2.44 -4.84 8.07
C LYS A 22 -1.94 -5.89 7.09
N ALA A 23 -1.25 -5.46 6.03
CA ALA A 23 -0.64 -6.38 5.08
C ALA A 23 0.38 -7.32 5.76
N ALA A 24 1.18 -6.80 6.69
CA ALA A 24 2.12 -7.58 7.48
C ALA A 24 1.42 -8.61 8.37
N GLU A 25 0.36 -8.20 9.05
CA GLU A 25 -0.41 -9.04 9.96
C GLU A 25 -1.11 -10.19 9.22
N GLU A 26 -1.70 -9.93 8.06
CA GLU A 26 -2.49 -10.92 7.31
C GLU A 26 -1.65 -11.81 6.38
N HIS A 27 -0.63 -11.25 5.74
CA HIS A 27 0.14 -11.96 4.70
C HIS A 27 1.58 -12.26 5.11
N GLY A 28 2.09 -11.61 6.15
CA GLY A 28 3.51 -11.61 6.48
C GLY A 28 4.38 -10.93 5.42
N PHE A 29 5.65 -10.70 5.74
CA PHE A 29 6.66 -10.21 4.79
C PHE A 29 7.57 -11.34 4.29
N HIS A 30 6.98 -12.47 3.91
CA HIS A 30 7.75 -13.64 3.46
C HIS A 30 8.38 -13.44 2.07
N ASP A 31 7.75 -12.62 1.21
CA ASP A 31 8.27 -12.26 -0.10
C ASP A 31 9.07 -10.96 -0.04
N THR A 32 10.38 -11.04 -0.28
CA THR A 32 11.29 -9.86 -0.22
C THR A 32 10.99 -8.84 -1.34
N ASN A 33 10.36 -9.27 -2.43
CA ASN A 33 10.19 -8.45 -3.63
C ASN A 33 8.76 -7.95 -3.84
N ARG A 34 7.79 -8.44 -3.06
CA ARG A 34 6.37 -8.15 -3.28
C ARG A 34 5.66 -8.03 -1.95
N ILE A 35 4.82 -7.02 -1.85
CA ILE A 35 3.89 -6.86 -0.73
C ILE A 35 2.49 -7.09 -1.29
N THR A 36 1.72 -7.95 -0.63
CA THR A 36 0.31 -8.15 -0.92
C THR A 36 -0.48 -7.22 0.00
N LEU A 37 -1.24 -6.28 -0.57
CA LEU A 37 -2.05 -5.36 0.22
C LEU A 37 -3.48 -5.92 0.37
N PRO A 38 -4.05 -5.92 1.59
CA PRO A 38 -5.41 -6.39 1.85
C PRO A 38 -6.43 -5.29 1.52
N CYS A 39 -6.41 -4.80 0.28
CA CYS A 39 -7.34 -3.78 -0.18
C CYS A 39 -7.71 -3.96 -1.65
N ASP A 40 -8.93 -3.56 -1.98
CA ASP A 40 -9.39 -3.50 -3.36
C ASP A 40 -8.63 -2.44 -4.16
N VAL A 41 -8.49 -2.67 -5.46
CA VAL A 41 -7.72 -1.78 -6.35
C VAL A 41 -8.32 -0.37 -6.37
N ALA A 42 -9.66 -0.26 -6.33
CA ALA A 42 -10.36 1.02 -6.28
C ALA A 42 -10.02 1.81 -4.99
N ILE A 43 -9.93 1.12 -3.85
CA ILE A 43 -9.56 1.75 -2.57
C ILE A 43 -8.11 2.22 -2.62
N PHE A 44 -7.21 1.41 -3.17
CA PHE A 44 -5.80 1.80 -3.34
C PHE A 44 -5.66 3.04 -4.23
N GLN A 45 -6.44 3.14 -5.31
CA GLN A 45 -6.46 4.33 -6.17
C GLN A 45 -6.93 5.58 -5.42
N SER A 46 -7.99 5.48 -4.63
CA SER A 46 -8.45 6.59 -3.80
C SER A 46 -7.41 7.00 -2.77
N LEU A 47 -6.75 6.03 -2.12
CA LEU A 47 -5.66 6.32 -1.17
C LEU A 47 -4.52 7.07 -1.86
N VAL A 48 -4.05 6.59 -3.01
CA VAL A 48 -2.98 7.26 -3.78
C VAL A 48 -3.38 8.67 -4.21
N ALA A 49 -4.64 8.88 -4.60
CA ALA A 49 -5.15 10.22 -4.93
C ALA A 49 -5.09 11.17 -3.73
N ILE A 50 -5.56 10.74 -2.55
CA ILE A 50 -5.53 11.54 -1.32
C ILE A 50 -4.09 11.86 -0.90
N LEU A 51 -3.16 10.93 -1.10
CA LEU A 51 -1.75 11.11 -0.74
C LEU A 51 -0.96 11.98 -1.73
N SER A 52 -1.52 12.22 -2.92
CA SER A 52 -0.87 13.03 -3.97
C SER A 52 -1.13 14.54 -3.83
N GLU A 53 -1.93 14.95 -2.84
CA GLU A 53 -2.25 16.35 -2.51
C GLU A 53 -1.31 16.97 -1.46
#